data_AF-A0A544U7C3-F1
#
_entry.id   AF-A0A544U7C3-F1
#
_cell.length_a   1.000
_cell.length_b   1.000
_cell.length_c   1.000
_cell.angle_alpha   90.00
_cell.angle_beta   90.00
_cell.angle_gamma   90.00
#
_symmetry.space_group_name_H-M   'P 1'
#
loop_
_entity.id
_entity.type
_entity.pdbx_description
1 polymer ?
#
loop_
_entity_poly.entity_id
_entity_poly.type
_entity_poly.pdbx_seq_one_letter_code
_entity_poly.pdbx_strand_id
1 'polypeptide(L)' 'MKRDHYECQLCKAAGGYHKAENVHHLKEVKTHPHLSLTLSNLQCLCIKCHNDVHDRLASRRALKFTNEERW' A
#
# COMPACT_ATOMS: atom_id res chain seq x y z
N MET A 1 -13.87 -4.01 5.54
CA MET A 1 -13.64 -3.05 6.63
C MET A 1 -14.29 -3.43 7.95
N LYS A 2 -15.62 -3.69 8.03
CA LYS A 2 -16.27 -4.09 9.30
C LYS A 2 -15.61 -5.31 9.98
N ARG A 3 -15.28 -6.37 9.21
CA ARG A 3 -14.54 -7.56 9.68
C ARG A 3 -13.25 -7.22 10.44
N ASP A 4 -12.58 -6.17 9.97
CA ASP A 4 -11.24 -5.78 10.39
C ASP A 4 -11.30 -4.64 11.43
N HIS A 5 -12.49 -4.35 11.99
CA HIS A 5 -12.76 -3.25 12.92
C HIS A 5 -12.29 -1.86 12.43
N TYR A 6 -12.21 -1.67 11.11
CA TYR A 6 -11.61 -0.47 10.50
C TYR A 6 -10.15 -0.24 10.89
N GLU A 7 -9.41 -1.30 11.21
CA GLU A 7 -8.00 -1.27 11.58
C GLU A 7 -7.09 -1.75 10.44
N CYS A 8 -5.93 -1.11 10.29
CA CYS A 8 -4.89 -1.59 9.40
C CYS A 8 -4.34 -2.93 9.90
N GLN A 9 -4.49 -3.97 9.09
CA GLN A 9 -4.10 -5.33 9.49
C GLN A 9 -2.58 -5.50 9.61
N LEU A 10 -1.79 -4.75 8.83
CA LEU A 10 -0.32 -4.78 8.96
C LEU A 10 0.18 -4.05 10.21
N CYS A 11 -0.40 -2.89 10.54
CA CYS A 11 -0.07 -2.21 11.79
C CYS A 11 -0.42 -3.06 13.01
N LYS A 12 -1.60 -3.72 12.98
CA LYS A 12 -2.03 -4.66 14.02
C LYS A 12 -1.09 -5.83 14.19
N ALA A 13 -0.65 -6.45 13.09
CA ALA A 13 0.31 -7.55 13.12
C ALA A 13 1.69 -7.12 13.68
N ALA A 14 2.08 -5.86 13.47
CA ALA A 14 3.29 -5.27 14.05
C ALA A 14 3.14 -4.83 15.52
N GLY A 15 2.00 -5.09 16.16
CA GLY A 15 1.71 -4.70 17.55
C GLY A 15 1.29 -3.23 17.71
N GLY A 16 1.03 -2.53 16.62
CA GLY A 16 0.55 -1.14 16.61
C GLY A 16 -0.91 -0.99 16.24
N TYR A 17 -1.39 0.25 16.23
CA TYR A 17 -2.73 0.61 15.78
C TYR A 17 -2.66 1.72 14.74
N HIS A 18 -3.44 1.57 13.67
CA HIS A 18 -3.73 2.64 12.73
C HIS A 18 -5.10 2.37 12.10
N LYS A 19 -5.86 3.44 11.83
CA LYS A 19 -7.13 3.33 11.10
C LYS A 19 -6.87 2.84 9.67
N ALA A 20 -7.67 1.89 9.20
CA ALA A 20 -7.69 1.49 7.79
C ALA A 20 -8.39 2.56 6.95
N GLU A 21 -7.80 2.87 5.80
CA GLU A 21 -8.28 3.90 4.87
C GLU A 21 -8.70 3.27 3.54
N ASN A 22 -8.12 2.12 3.19
CA ASN A 22 -8.37 1.44 1.93
C ASN A 22 -8.34 -0.09 2.08
N VAL A 23 -8.82 -0.78 1.03
CA VAL A 23 -8.72 -2.23 0.89
C VAL A 23 -7.70 -2.54 -0.19
N HIS A 24 -6.74 -3.41 0.12
CA HIS A 24 -5.69 -3.87 -0.75
C HIS A 24 -5.98 -5.28 -1.27
N HIS A 25 -5.59 -5.56 -2.51
CA HIS A 25 -5.64 -6.89 -3.11
C HIS A 25 -4.28 -7.57 -3.00
N LEU A 26 -4.17 -8.67 -2.26
CA LEU A 26 -2.94 -9.44 -2.10
C LEU A 26 -2.39 -9.92 -3.45
N LYS A 27 -3.27 -10.41 -4.33
CA LYS A 27 -3.01 -10.65 -5.75
C LYS A 27 -3.72 -9.58 -6.56
N GLU A 28 -2.95 -8.86 -7.38
CA GLU A 28 -3.46 -7.74 -8.16
C GLU A 28 -4.57 -8.16 -9.13
N VAL A 29 -5.60 -7.33 -9.23
CA VAL A 29 -6.75 -7.54 -10.11
C VAL A 29 -6.34 -7.65 -11.58
N LYS A 30 -5.27 -6.95 -12.00
CA LYS A 30 -4.76 -6.99 -13.37
C LYS A 30 -4.33 -8.39 -13.82
N THR A 31 -3.83 -9.21 -12.90
CA THR A 31 -3.36 -10.57 -13.18
C THR A 31 -4.36 -11.63 -12.71
N HIS A 32 -5.13 -11.36 -11.66
CA HIS A 32 -6.09 -12.29 -11.06
C HIS A 32 -7.47 -11.65 -10.89
N PRO A 33 -8.16 -11.29 -11.99
CA PRO A 33 -9.45 -10.61 -11.91
C PRO A 33 -10.53 -11.44 -11.20
N HIS A 34 -10.44 -12.77 -11.30
CA HIS A 34 -11.33 -13.73 -10.62
C HIS A 34 -11.22 -13.68 -9.08
N LEU A 35 -10.17 -13.08 -8.52
CA LEU A 35 -9.97 -12.93 -7.07
C LEU A 35 -10.34 -11.53 -6.55
N SER A 36 -10.88 -10.65 -7.39
CA SER A 36 -11.19 -9.26 -7.03
C SER A 36 -12.13 -9.12 -5.83
N LEU A 37 -13.09 -10.05 -5.69
CA LEU A 37 -14.08 -10.04 -4.61
C LEU A 37 -13.85 -11.13 -3.56
N THR A 38 -12.77 -11.90 -3.69
CA THR A 38 -12.46 -12.98 -2.76
C THR A 38 -11.93 -12.39 -1.45
N LEU A 39 -12.65 -12.62 -0.34
CA LEU A 39 -12.30 -12.03 0.96
C LEU A 39 -10.91 -12.40 1.49
N SER A 40 -10.40 -13.59 1.12
CA SER A 40 -9.03 -14.01 1.47
C SER A 40 -7.95 -13.33 0.61
N ASN A 41 -8.35 -12.66 -0.48
CA ASN A 41 -7.47 -11.84 -1.31
C ASN A 41 -7.52 -10.34 -0.92
N LEU A 42 -8.37 -9.95 0.05
CA LEU A 42 -8.61 -8.56 0.43
C LEU A 42 -8.17 -8.27 1.87
N GLN A 43 -7.39 -7.20 2.05
CA GLN A 43 -6.88 -6.78 3.35
C GLN A 43 -7.09 -5.28 3.58
N CYS A 44 -7.59 -4.88 4.75
CA CYS A 44 -7.73 -3.46 5.10
C CYS A 44 -6.39 -2.90 5.57
N LEU A 45 -5.91 -1.83 4.92
CA LEU A 45 -4.62 -1.19 5.20
C LEU A 45 -4.80 0.34 5.38
N CYS A 46 -3.82 0.97 6.04
CA CYS A 46 -3.63 2.42 5.96
C CYS A 46 -2.85 2.78 4.69
N ILE A 47 -2.88 4.06 4.29
CA ILE A 47 -2.22 4.52 3.05
C ILE A 47 -0.71 4.25 3.06
N LYS A 48 -0.05 4.41 4.22
CA LYS A 48 1.37 4.10 4.37
C LYS A 48 1.67 2.64 4.04
N CYS A 49 1.04 1.70 4.74
CA CYS A 49 1.24 0.27 4.52
C CYS A 49 0.83 -0.16 3.12
N HIS A 50 -0.22 0.43 2.55
CA HIS A 50 -0.61 0.17 1.17
C HIS A 50 0.47 0.57 0.16
N ASN A 51 1.09 1.74 0.35
CA ASN A 51 2.17 2.21 -0.51
C ASN A 51 3.45 1.37 -0.37
N ASP A 52 3.75 0.93 0.87
CA ASP A 52 4.87 0.05 1.17
C ASP A 52 4.73 -1.30 0.42
N VAL A 53 3.53 -1.89 0.40
CA VAL A 53 3.27 -3.17 -0.29
C VAL A 53 3.44 -3.06 -1.81
N HIS A 54 3.06 -1.93 -2.41
CA HIS A 54 3.23 -1.71 -3.85
C HIS A 54 4.62 -1.14 -4.23
N ASP A 55 5.56 -1.01 -3.28
CA ASP A 55 6.87 -0.38 -3.46
C ASP A 55 6.80 1.00 -4.17
N ARG A 56 5.68 1.72 -4.00
CA ARG A 56 5.44 3.00 -4.70
C ARG A 56 6.27 4.15 -4.14
N LEU A 57 7.01 3.92 -3.05
CA LEU A 57 7.84 4.93 -2.40
C LEU A 57 9.30 4.94 -2.89
N ALA A 58 9.79 3.87 -3.53
CA ALA A 58 11.18 3.79 -3.98
C ALA A 58 11.51 4.75 -5.15
N SER A 59 10.52 5.16 -5.95
CA SER A 59 10.75 5.91 -7.20
C SER A 59 10.83 7.44 -7.08
N ARG A 60 10.73 8.03 -5.87
CA ARG A 60 10.79 9.50 -5.69
C ARG A 60 12.17 10.05 -5.28
N ARG A 61 13.27 9.36 -5.61
CA ARG A 61 14.56 10.07 -5.74
C ARG A 61 14.52 10.86 -7.04
N ALA A 62 13.91 12.04 -6.99
CA ALA A 62 14.10 13.05 -8.02
C ALA A 62 15.62 13.19 -8.21
N LEU A 63 16.09 12.87 -9.41
CA LEU A 63 17.45 13.22 -9.82
C LEU A 63 17.62 14.70 -9.48
N LYS A 64 18.56 15.02 -8.57
CA LYS A 64 18.88 16.41 -8.27
C LYS A 64 19.33 17.01 -9.60
N PHE A 65 18.56 17.93 -10.16
CA PHE A 65 19.00 18.70 -11.30
C PHE A 65 20.22 19.51 -10.86
N THR A 66 21.41 19.10 -11.30
CA THR A 66 22.66 19.82 -11.09
C THR A 66 22.93 20.63 -12.34
N ASN A 67 22.78 21.95 -12.27
CA ASN A 67 23.30 22.83 -13.31
C ASN A 67 24.79 23.02 -13.04
N GLU A 68 25.65 22.32 -13.79
CA GLU A 68 27.06 22.70 -13.87
C GLU A 68 27.13 23.91 -14.82
N GLU A 69 26.93 25.13 -14.31
CA GLU A 69 27.15 26.33 -15.10
C GLU A 69 28.58 26.32 -15.63
N ARG A 70 28.72 26.07 -16.93
CA ARG A 70 29.95 26.25 -17.71
C ARG A 70 29.74 27.51 -18.54
N TRP A 71 30.28 28.59 -18.01
CA TRP A 71 30.39 29.92 -18.59
C TRP A 71 31.43 29.89 -19.70
#